data_AF-A0A7Y3FUZ6-F1
#
_entry.id   AF-A0A7Y3FUZ6-F1
#
_cell.length_a   1.000
_cell.length_b   1.000
_cell.length_c   1.000
_cell.angle_alpha   90.00
_cell.angle_beta   90.00
_cell.angle_gamma   90.00
#
_symmetry.space_group_name_H-M   'P 1'
#
loop_
_entity.id
_entity.type
_entity.pdbx_description
1 polymer ?
#
loop_
_entity_poly.entity_id
_entity_poly.type
_entity_poly.pdbx_seq_one_letter_code
_entity_poly.pdbx_strand_id
1 'polypeptide(L)' 'IIDPPRSGMHKDVVRQVIDMAPDRIIYVSCNPATLARDLFMMKDIYRVIEVQPVDMFPHTYHIESVAKLDKR' A
#
# COMPACT_ATOMS: atom_id res chain seq x y z
N ILE A 1 9.20 -2.63 3.35
CA ILE A 1 8.74 -2.31 1.97
C ILE A 1 7.81 -3.43 1.56
N ILE A 2 6.67 -3.11 0.94
CA ILE A 2 5.64 -4.07 0.56
C ILE A 2 5.31 -3.83 -0.92
N ASP A 3 5.34 -4.89 -1.71
CA ASP A 3 5.01 -4.89 -3.15
C ASP A 3 4.18 -6.15 -3.46
N PRO A 4 2.86 -6.11 -3.24
CA PRO A 4 2.00 -7.27 -3.40
C PRO A 4 1.53 -7.45 -4.85
N PRO A 5 1.00 -8.63 -5.21
CA PRO A 5 0.38 -8.83 -6.53
C PRO A 5 -0.83 -7.91 -6.74
N ARG A 6 -1.36 -7.86 -7.97
CA ARG A 6 -2.50 -7.00 -8.36
C ARG A 6 -3.75 -7.14 -7.48
N SER A 7 -3.93 -8.28 -6.82
CA SER A 7 -5.00 -8.55 -5.85
C SER A 7 -4.82 -7.86 -4.48
N GLY A 8 -3.68 -7.20 -4.27
CA GLY A 8 -3.23 -6.62 -3.00
C GLY A 8 -2.71 -7.67 -2.02
N MET A 9 -2.52 -7.27 -0.77
CA MET A 9 -2.09 -8.18 0.29
C MET A 9 -3.22 -9.14 0.71
N HIS A 10 -2.83 -10.35 1.12
CA HIS A 10 -3.74 -11.24 1.84
C HIS A 10 -4.06 -10.66 3.22
N LYS A 11 -5.27 -10.90 3.74
CA LYS A 11 -5.70 -10.35 5.05
C LYS A 11 -4.79 -10.76 6.20
N ASP A 12 -4.26 -11.98 6.16
CA ASP A 12 -3.35 -12.47 7.20
C ASP A 12 -1.99 -11.77 7.16
N VAL A 13 -1.52 -11.38 5.97
CA VAL A 13 -0.28 -10.58 5.83
C VAL A 13 -0.51 -9.18 6.39
N VAL A 14 -1.67 -8.57 6.12
CA VAL A 14 -2.04 -7.25 6.68
C VAL A 14 -2.03 -7.30 8.21
N ARG A 15 -2.57 -8.38 8.81
CA ARG A 15 -2.52 -8.60 10.27
C ARG A 15 -1.08 -8.70 10.78
N GLN A 16 -0.23 -9.49 10.12
CA GLN A 16 1.18 -9.59 10.49
C GLN A 16 1.92 -8.24 10.42
N VAL A 17 1.64 -7.42 9.41
CA VAL A 17 2.21 -6.07 9.30
C VAL A 17 1.74 -5.15 10.42
N ILE A 18 0.46 -5.26 10.78
CA ILE A 18 -0.12 -4.57 11.94
C ILE A 18 0.55 -5.01 13.24
N ASP A 19 0.71 -6.32 13.46
CA ASP A 19 1.29 -6.89 14.68
C ASP A 19 2.78 -6.54 14.83
N MET A 20 3.52 -6.54 13.72
CA MET A 20 4.93 -6.12 13.69
C MET A 20 5.07 -4.61 13.97
N ALA A 21 4.05 -3.83 13.64
CA ALA A 21 3.93 -2.39 13.90
C ALA A 21 5.21 -1.55 13.58
N PRO A 22 5.88 -1.72 12.42
CA PRO A 22 7.02 -0.89 12.03
C PRO A 22 6.68 0.60 12.02
N ASP A 23 7.66 1.47 12.27
CA ASP A 23 7.40 2.93 12.31
C ASP A 23 7.06 3.51 10.94
N ARG A 24 7.53 2.88 9.86
CA ARG A 24 7.31 3.32 8.48
C ARG A 24 7.06 2.14 7.53
N ILE A 25 6.10 2.34 6.63
CA ILE A 25 5.80 1.41 5.54
C ILE A 25 5.86 2.17 4.21
N ILE A 26 6.57 1.58 3.25
CA ILE A 26 6.46 1.95 1.83
C ILE A 26 5.70 0.83 1.14
N TYR A 27 4.53 1.15 0.58
CA TYR A 27 3.65 0.24 -0.12
C TYR A 27 3.66 0.61 -1.60
N VAL A 28 4.03 -0.35 -2.46
CA VAL A 28 4.03 -0.23 -3.92
C VAL A 28 2.84 -1.04 -4.47
N SER A 29 2.12 -0.52 -5.45
CA SER A 29 0.96 -1.20 -6.01
C SER A 29 0.64 -0.81 -7.45
N CYS A 30 0.45 -1.81 -8.30
CA CYS A 30 -0.06 -1.66 -9.67
C CYS A 30 -1.59 -1.52 -9.76
N ASN A 31 -2.30 -1.49 -8.63
CA ASN A 31 -3.76 -1.40 -8.57
C ASN A 31 -4.23 -0.48 -7.43
N PRO A 32 -4.61 0.77 -7.74
CA PRO A 32 -5.04 1.76 -6.75
C PRO A 32 -6.23 1.30 -5.87
N ALA A 33 -7.11 0.43 -6.40
CA ALA A 33 -8.27 -0.03 -5.64
C ALA A 33 -7.89 -0.99 -4.51
N THR A 34 -6.98 -1.94 -4.76
CA THR A 34 -6.52 -2.89 -3.74
C THR A 34 -5.55 -2.22 -2.78
N LEU A 35 -4.74 -1.26 -3.24
CA LEU A 35 -3.99 -0.35 -2.37
C LEU A 35 -4.93 0.33 -1.36
N ALA A 36 -5.97 1.03 -1.82
CA ALA A 36 -6.89 1.74 -0.94
C ALA A 36 -7.56 0.82 0.10
N ARG A 37 -7.96 -0.39 -0.31
CA ARG A 37 -8.50 -1.42 0.61
C ARG A 37 -7.50 -1.76 1.72
N ASP A 38 -6.25 -2.01 1.36
CA ASP A 38 -5.23 -2.43 2.33
C ASP A 38 -4.84 -1.30 3.27
N LEU A 39 -4.69 -0.08 2.76
CA LEU A 39 -4.47 1.12 3.57
C LEU A 39 -5.62 1.33 4.57
N PHE A 40 -6.87 1.09 4.14
CA PHE A 40 -8.03 1.20 5.02
C PHE A 40 -7.99 0.18 6.17
N MET A 41 -7.56 -1.06 5.91
CA MET A 41 -7.40 -2.08 6.96
C MET A 41 -6.34 -1.72 7.99
N MET A 42 -5.35 -0.90 7.64
CA MET A 42 -4.26 -0.47 8.52
C MET A 42 -4.47 0.93 9.14
N LYS A 43 -5.59 1.61 8.83
CA LYS A 43 -5.82 3.04 9.12
C LYS A 43 -5.79 3.42 10.60
N ASP A 44 -6.06 2.47 11.49
CA ASP A 44 -6.16 2.70 12.93
C ASP A 44 -4.77 2.80 13.59
N ILE A 45 -3.74 2.22 12.95
CA ILE A 45 -2.35 2.21 13.45
C ILE A 45 -1.46 3.11 12.60
N TYR A 46 -1.79 3.26 11.32
CA TYR A 46 -0.97 4.03 10.37
C TYR A 46 -1.72 5.24 9.83
N ARG A 47 -0.94 6.26 9.47
CA ARG A 47 -1.39 7.42 8.70
C ARG A 47 -0.71 7.40 7.34
N VAL A 48 -1.50 7.60 6.29
CA VAL A 48 -0.96 7.84 4.95
C VAL A 48 -0.38 9.25 4.92
N ILE A 49 0.91 9.35 4.61
CA ILE A 49 1.65 10.62 4.57
C ILE A 49 1.68 11.15 3.15
N GLU A 50 1.89 10.28 2.17
CA GLU A 50 2.08 10.64 0.77
C GLU A 50 1.67 9.48 -0.12
N VAL A 51 1.15 9.80 -1.30
CA VAL A 51 0.91 8.83 -2.38
C VAL A 51 1.42 9.45 -3.69
N GLN A 52 2.35 8.76 -4.34
CA GLN A 52 2.93 9.17 -5.62
C GLN A 52 2.55 8.16 -6.71
N PRO A 53 1.68 8.52 -7.65
CA PRO A 53 1.47 7.75 -8.87
C PRO A 53 2.73 7.77 -9.76
N VAL A 54 3.04 6.64 -10.39
CA VAL A 54 4.16 6.50 -11.32
C VAL A 54 3.65 5.83 -12.60
N ASP A 55 3.92 6.47 -13.74
CA ASP A 55 3.63 5.88 -15.05
C ASP A 55 4.78 4.92 -15.45
N MET A 56 4.67 3.66 -15.03
CA MET A 56 5.58 2.60 -15.48
C MET A 56 5.19 1.99 -16.82
N PHE A 57 3.96 2.23 -17.29
CA PHE A 57 3.42 1.60 -18.50
C PHE A 57 2.73 2.66 -19.40
N PRO A 58 3.52 3.53 -20.05
CA PRO A 58 2.99 4.57 -20.92
C PRO A 58 2.07 4.00 -22.00
N HIS A 59 1.04 4.76 -22.37
CA HIS A 59 0.02 4.35 -23.35
C HIS A 59 -0.85 3.16 -22.91
N THR A 60 -0.86 2.82 -21.62
CA THR A 60 -1.80 1.85 -21.04
C THR A 60 -2.70 2.50 -19.99
N TYR A 61 -3.68 1.76 -19.49
CA TYR A 61 -4.53 2.20 -18.38
C TYR A 61 -3.91 1.89 -17.01
N HIS A 62 -2.76 1.23 -16.96
CA HIS A 62 -2.13 0.82 -15.71
C HIS A 62 -1.45 2.01 -15.03
N ILE A 63 -1.60 2.08 -13.71
CA ILE A 63 -0.97 3.11 -12.86
C ILE A 63 -0.30 2.39 -11.71
N GLU A 64 1.01 2.59 -11.58
CA GLU A 64 1.75 2.19 -10.39
C GLU A 64 1.58 3.28 -9.33
N SER A 65 1.49 2.93 -8.06
CA SER A 65 1.34 3.88 -6.96
C SER A 65 2.21 3.50 -5.80
N VAL A 66 2.98 4.46 -5.30
CA VAL A 66 3.81 4.31 -4.10
C VAL A 66 3.18 5.12 -2.97
N ALA A 67 2.76 4.44 -1.91
CA ALA A 67 2.24 5.07 -0.70
C ALA A 67 3.25 5.00 0.44
N LYS A 68 3.49 6.13 1.09
CA LYS A 68 4.23 6.22 2.34
C LYS A 68 3.25 6.28 3.51
N LEU A 69 3.41 5.37 4.46
CA LEU A 69 2.70 5.37 5.72
C LEU A 69 3.69 5.51 6.86
N ASP A 70 3.36 6.36 7.83
CA ASP A 70 4.05 6.42 9.11
C ASP A 70 3.06 5.97 10.21
N LYS A 71 3.59 5.30 11.24
CA LYS A 71 2.83 4.89 12.42
C LYS A 71 2.26 6.13 13.13
N ARG A 72 1.04 6.01 13.64
CA ARG A 72 0.33 7.09 14.35
C ARG A 72 0.93 7.39 15.72
#